data_AF-A0A538K358-F1
#
_entry.id   AF-A0A538K358-F1
#
_cell.length_a   1.000
_cell.length_b   1.000
_cell.length_c   1.000
_cell.angle_alpha   90.00
_cell.angle_beta   90.00
_cell.angle_gamma   90.00
#
_symmetry.space_group_name_H-M   'P 1'
#
loop_
_entity.id
_entity.type
_entity.pdbx_description
1 polymer ?
#
loop_
_entity_poly.entity_id
_entity_poly.type
_entity_poly.pdbx_seq_one_letter_code
_entity_poly.pdbx_strand_id
1 'polypeptide(L)'
;MSPRLRVAILAGGRSSEHEISLASARSVLESLDPERYEVVTVAIGRDGRWELGSGDGSVAETLPVPAANAPATLGSVDVVL
;
A
#
# COMPACT_ATOMS: atom_id res chain seq x y z
N MET A 1 -11.37 17.05 -16.87
CA MET A 1 -11.13 15.76 -16.18
C MET A 1 -11.17 16.03 -14.69
N SER A 2 -12.00 15.31 -13.93
CA SER A 2 -11.92 15.35 -12.47
C SER A 2 -10.60 14.73 -12.01
N PRO A 3 -9.97 15.23 -10.94
CA PRO A 3 -8.77 14.62 -10.39
C PRO A 3 -9.06 13.16 -10.00
N ARG A 4 -8.09 12.28 -10.24
CA ARG A 4 -8.15 10.88 -9.80
C ARG A 4 -8.07 10.83 -8.27
N LEU A 5 -8.86 9.96 -7.66
CA LEU A 5 -8.87 9.80 -6.22
C LEU A 5 -7.62 9.03 -5.79
N ARG A 6 -6.89 9.54 -4.81
CA ARG A 6 -5.66 8.92 -4.32
C ARG A 6 -6.00 7.95 -3.21
N VAL A 7 -5.68 6.68 -3.41
CA VAL A 7 -6.06 5.58 -2.52
C VAL A 7 -4.79 4.91 -2.00
N ALA A 8 -4.64 4.81 -0.68
CA ALA A 8 -3.60 4.00 -0.07
C ALA A 8 -4.17 2.63 0.31
N ILE A 9 -3.46 1.56 -0.05
CA ILE A 9 -3.79 0.19 0.39
C ILE A 9 -2.75 -0.26 1.41
N LEU A 10 -3.19 -0.60 2.61
CA LEU A 10 -2.36 -1.15 3.68
C LEU A 10 -2.41 -2.68 3.65
N ALA A 11 -1.25 -3.32 3.74
CA ALA A 11 -1.14 -4.77 3.63
C ALA A 11 -0.10 -5.35 4.61
N GLY A 12 -0.35 -6.57 5.09
CA GLY A 12 0.57 -7.30 5.97
C GLY A 12 0.30 -7.09 7.46
N GLY A 13 1.30 -6.64 8.20
CA GLY A 13 1.24 -6.38 9.63
C GLY A 13 1.91 -7.46 10.49
N ARG A 14 2.00 -7.17 11.79
CA ARG A 14 2.50 -8.08 12.83
C ARG A 14 1.40 -9.07 13.28
N SER A 15 0.93 -9.89 12.34
CA SER A 15 -0.13 -10.87 12.57
C SER A 15 0.23 -12.23 11.96
N SER A 16 -0.38 -13.31 12.46
CA SER A 16 -0.40 -14.61 11.78
C SER A 16 -1.05 -14.51 10.40
N GLU A 17 -1.96 -13.55 10.21
CA GLU A 17 -2.69 -13.29 8.97
C GLU A 17 -1.92 -12.41 7.97
N HIS A 18 -0.63 -12.14 8.21
CA HIS A 18 0.19 -11.29 7.34
C HIS A 18 0.07 -11.65 5.85
N GLU A 19 0.18 -12.93 5.50
CA GLU A 19 0.07 -13.39 4.10
C GLU A 19 -1.34 -13.27 3.55
N ILE A 20 -2.35 -13.41 4.41
CA ILE A 20 -3.76 -13.23 4.04
C ILE A 20 -4.02 -11.75 3.72
N SER A 21 -3.52 -10.83 4.56
CA SER A 21 -3.63 -9.39 4.33
C SER A 21 -2.93 -8.96 3.03
N LEU A 22 -1.75 -9.51 2.73
CA LEU A 22 -1.06 -9.28 1.45
C LEU A 22 -1.89 -9.78 0.26
N ALA A 23 -2.50 -10.97 0.36
CA ALA A 23 -3.35 -11.51 -0.69
C ALA A 23 -4.61 -10.65 -0.91
N SER A 24 -5.27 -10.20 0.16
CA SER A 24 -6.43 -9.31 0.07
C SER A 24 -6.07 -7.97 -0.60
N ALA A 25 -4.95 -7.37 -0.22
CA ALA A 25 -4.47 -6.12 -0.83
C ALA A 25 -4.20 -6.25 -2.33
N ARG A 26 -3.64 -7.39 -2.77
CA ARG A 26 -3.45 -7.71 -4.20
C ARG A 26 -4.78 -7.78 -4.95
N SER A 27 -5.78 -8.47 -4.40
CA SER A 27 -7.11 -8.55 -5.03
C SER A 27 -7.80 -7.19 -5.15
N VAL A 28 -7.64 -6.31 -4.15
CA VAL A 28 -8.17 -4.94 -4.21
C VAL A 28 -7.45 -4.14 -5.30
N LEU A 29 -6.12 -4.22 -5.36
CA LEU A 29 -5.31 -3.52 -6.36
C LEU A 29 -5.69 -3.93 -7.79
N GLU A 30 -5.87 -5.22 -8.04
CA GLU A 30 -6.29 -5.77 -9.34
C GLU A 30 -7.71 -5.34 -9.74
N SER A 31 -8.56 -5.01 -8.76
CA SER A 31 -9.96 -4.63 -8.97
C SER A 31 -10.16 -3.11 -9.13
N LEU A 32 -9.16 -2.30 -8.79
CA LEU A 32 -9.26 -0.84 -8.85
C LEU A 32 -9.10 -0.34 -10.29
N ASP A 33 -10.00 0.55 -10.69
CA ASP A 33 -9.97 1.22 -11.99
C ASP A 33 -8.80 2.23 -12.08
N PRO A 34 -7.80 1.98 -12.95
CA PRO A 34 -6.63 2.83 -13.11
C PRO A 34 -6.91 4.09 -13.95
N GLU A 35 -8.14 4.38 -14.35
CA GLU A 35 -8.53 5.70 -14.88
C GLU A 35 -9.13 6.58 -13.79
N ARG A 36 -9.62 5.98 -12.70
CA ARG A 36 -10.30 6.68 -11.60
C ARG A 36 -9.44 6.85 -10.35
N TYR A 37 -8.55 5.90 -10.07
CA TYR A 37 -7.82 5.83 -8.81
C TYR A 37 -6.31 5.88 -9.02
N GLU A 38 -5.60 6.75 -8.30
CA GLU A 38 -4.15 6.70 -8.16
C GLU A 38 -3.83 5.92 -6.89
N VAL A 39 -3.18 4.76 -7.02
CA VAL A 39 -3.01 3.83 -5.89
C VAL A 39 -1.58 3.87 -5.35
N VAL A 40 -1.46 3.93 -4.04
CA VAL A 40 -0.21 3.78 -3.29
C VAL A 40 -0.32 2.55 -2.42
N THR A 41 0.62 1.61 -2.54
CA THR A 41 0.65 0.42 -1.68
C THR A 41 1.61 0.62 -0.51
N VAL A 42 1.18 0.20 0.66
CA VAL A 42 1.96 0.28 1.90
C VAL A 42 1.95 -1.10 2.55
N ALA A 43 3.11 -1.75 2.55
CA ALA A 43 3.29 -3.03 3.21
C ALA A 43 3.82 -2.84 4.62
N ILE A 44 3.34 -3.65 5.55
CA ILE A 44 3.82 -3.70 6.93
C ILE A 44 4.44 -5.08 7.13
N GLY A 45 5.73 -5.13 7.43
CA GLY A 45 6.45 -6.36 7.71
C GLY A 45 5.96 -7.04 8.99
N ARG A 46 6.31 -8.33 9.15
CA ARG A 46 6.03 -9.09 10.39
C ARG A 46 6.78 -8.56 11.61
N ASP A 47 7.78 -7.72 11.39
CA ASP A 47 8.51 -6.95 12.41
C ASP A 47 7.83 -5.61 12.74
N GLY A 48 6.80 -5.22 12.00
CA GLY A 48 6.08 -3.94 12.13
C GLY A 48 6.72 -2.78 11.42
N ARG A 49 7.73 -3.00 10.59
CA ARG A 49 8.32 -1.97 9.73
C ARG A 49 7.41 -1.71 8.54
N TRP A 50 7.34 -0.45 8.12
CA TRP A 50 6.48 -0.01 7.03
C TRP A 50 7.34 0.20 5.78
N GLU A 51 6.84 -0.26 4.65
CA GLU A 51 7.49 -0.20 3.33
C GLU A 51 6.49 0.37 2.32
N LEU A 52 6.90 1.39 1.56
CA LEU A 52 6.08 1.93 0.49
C LEU A 52 6.44 1.26 -0.84
N GLY A 53 5.43 0.73 -1.51
CA GLY A 53 5.52 0.40 -2.93
C GLY A 53 5.39 1.69 -3.74
N SER A 54 6.20 1.80 -4.80
CA SER A 54 5.85 2.72 -5.90
C SER A 54 4.66 2.10 -6.63
N GLY A 55 3.65 2.89 -7.00
CA GLY A 55 2.34 2.41 -7.50
C GLY A 55 2.35 1.73 -8.87
N ASP A 56 3.27 0.82 -9.14
CA ASP A 56 3.41 0.05 -10.39
C ASP A 56 2.92 -1.40 -10.28
N GLY A 57 2.26 -1.77 -9.18
CA GLY A 57 1.71 -3.11 -8.99
C GLY A 57 2.71 -4.13 -8.47
N SER A 58 3.97 -3.75 -8.22
CA SER A 58 4.96 -4.63 -7.61
C SER A 58 4.96 -4.46 -6.08
N VAL A 59 4.40 -5.44 -5.36
CA VAL A 59 4.73 -5.61 -3.93
C VAL A 59 6.10 -6.28 -3.91
N ALA A 60 7.17 -5.47 -4.00
CA ALA A 60 8.54 -5.97 -4.00
C ALA A 60 8.82 -6.78 -2.73
N GLU A 61 9.36 -8.00 -2.88
CA GLU A 61 9.48 -8.95 -1.76
C GLU A 61 10.61 -8.60 -0.78
N THR A 62 11.50 -7.66 -1.07
CA THR A 62 12.45 -7.12 -0.08
C THR A 62 13.29 -6.00 -0.71
N LEU A 63 13.11 -4.76 -0.26
CA LEU A 63 14.08 -3.68 -0.47
C LEU A 63 14.26 -2.87 0.83
N PRO A 64 15.45 -2.31 1.09
CA PRO A 64 15.83 -1.85 2.42
C PRO A 64 15.17 -0.51 2.81
N VAL A 65 14.80 -0.45 4.10
CA VAL A 65 14.16 0.66 4.82
C VAL A 65 15.04 1.91 4.94
N PRO A 66 14.44 3.12 4.84
CA PRO A 66 14.62 4.15 5.87
C PRO A 66 13.24 4.65 6.34
N ALA A 67 12.80 4.39 7.58
CA ALA A 67 13.15 5.03 8.86
C ALA A 67 12.14 6.12 9.28
N ALA A 68 11.61 5.91 10.49
CA ALA A 68 11.06 6.90 11.43
C ALA A 68 9.75 7.64 11.12
N ASN A 69 9.27 7.69 9.88
CA ASN A 69 8.05 8.44 9.58
C ASN A 69 7.05 7.54 8.86
N ALA A 70 5.82 7.41 9.38
CA ALA A 70 4.70 7.09 8.51
C ALA A 70 4.80 8.06 7.33
N PRO A 71 4.84 7.56 6.10
CA PRO A 71 5.37 8.33 5.00
C PRO A 71 4.45 9.53 4.77
N ALA A 72 5.03 10.72 4.65
CA ALA A 72 4.30 11.97 4.37
C ALA A 72 3.32 11.83 3.19
N THR A 73 3.54 10.84 2.34
CA THR A 73 2.64 10.35 1.28
C THR A 73 1.21 10.05 1.75
N LEU A 74 1.00 9.48 2.94
CA LEU A 74 -0.37 9.26 3.48
C LEU A 74 -1.10 10.57 3.76
N GLY A 75 -0.38 11.66 4.05
CA GLY A 75 -0.97 12.99 4.23
C GLY A 75 -1.53 13.59 2.94
N SER A 76 -1.32 12.93 1.81
CA SER A 76 -1.75 13.37 0.48
C SER A 76 -2.74 12.40 -0.17
N VAL A 77 -3.22 11.41 0.59
CA VAL A 77 -4.16 10.37 0.16
C VAL A 77 -5.57 10.75 0.60
N ASP A 78 -6.56 10.52 -0.27
CA ASP A 78 -7.96 10.83 0.01
C ASP A 78 -8.66 9.70 0.79
N VAL A 79 -8.26 8.44 0.56
CA VAL A 79 -8.85 7.24 1.16
C VAL A 79 -7.79 6.21 1.51
N VAL A 80 -7.89 5.61 2.70
CA VAL A 80 -7.06 4.48 3.12
C VAL A 80 -7.92 3.22 3.21
N LEU A 81 -7.46 2.14 2.59
CA LEU A 81 -8.04 0.79 2.59
C LEU A 81 -7.16 -0.17 3.37
#